data_AF-A0AA86TFE9-F1
#
_entry.id   AF-A0AA86TFE9-F1
#
_cell.length_a   1.000
_cell.length_b   1.000
_cell.length_c   1.000
_cell.angle_alpha   90.00
_cell.angle_beta   90.00
_cell.angle_gamma   90.00
#
_symmetry.space_group_name_H-M   'P 1'
#
loop_
_entity.id
_entity.type
_entity.pdbx_description
1 polymer ?
#
loop_
_entity_poly.entity_id
_entity_poly.type
_entity_poly.pdbx_seq_one_letter_code
_entity_poly.pdbx_strand_id
1 'polypeptide(L)' 'MLWNPKHPYFYCIGLVGISIGERTIPVPDMLPRVNRRGDDGVVVDNGTTFTMLLTSLYNAVVSEFDGQVGQLSTDEKK' A
#
# COMPACT_ATOMS: atom_id res chain seq x y z
N MET A 1 -0.89 10.12 -13.65
CA MET A 1 -2.15 10.06 -12.86
C MET A 1 -3.13 9.20 -13.62
N LEU A 2 -3.85 8.32 -12.92
CA LEU A 2 -4.86 7.46 -13.52
C LEU A 2 -6.22 8.17 -13.50
N TRP A 3 -6.96 8.09 -14.60
CA TRP A 3 -8.33 8.62 -14.65
C TRP A 3 -9.30 7.65 -14.01
N ASN A 4 -10.12 8.14 -13.07
CA ASN A 4 -11.20 7.38 -12.48
C ASN A 4 -12.56 7.92 -12.95
N PRO A 5 -13.31 7.18 -13.81
CA PRO A 5 -14.58 7.66 -14.34
C PRO A 5 -15.68 7.77 -13.27
N LYS A 6 -15.55 7.03 -12.17
CA LYS A 6 -16.51 7.04 -11.05
C LYS A 6 -16.24 8.20 -10.09
N HIS A 7 -14.96 8.55 -9.91
CA HIS A 7 -14.51 9.61 -9.02
C HIS A 7 -13.51 10.55 -9.72
N PRO A 8 -13.98 11.39 -10.65
CA PRO A 8 -13.12 12.19 -11.55
C PRO A 8 -12.30 13.27 -10.84
N TYR A 9 -12.65 13.58 -9.59
CA TYR A 9 -12.01 14.59 -8.76
C TYR A 9 -10.90 14.03 -7.87
N PHE A 10 -10.75 12.71 -7.77
CA PHE A 10 -9.67 12.11 -6.99
C PHE A 10 -8.37 12.03 -7.78
N TYR A 11 -7.26 12.25 -7.07
CA TYR A 11 -5.92 12.01 -7.60
C TYR A 11 -5.59 10.53 -7.48
N CYS A 12 -5.89 9.76 -8.54
CA CYS A 12 -5.62 8.33 -8.55
C CYS A 12 -4.23 8.00 -9.10
N ILE A 13 -3.55 7.05 -8.45
CA ILE A 13 -2.28 6.46 -8.86
C ILE A 13 -2.39 4.94 -8.93
N GLY A 14 -1.48 4.33 -9.70
CA GLY A 14 -1.30 2.88 -9.71
C GLY A 14 -0.26 2.50 -8.68
N LEU A 15 -0.62 1.65 -7.71
CA LEU A 15 0.33 1.07 -6.78
C LEU A 15 0.81 -0.27 -7.34
N VAL A 16 2.12 -0.42 -7.52
CA VAL A 16 2.74 -1.61 -8.15
C VAL A 16 3.45 -2.53 -7.15
N GLY A 17 3.68 -2.06 -5.93
CA GLY A 17 4.40 -2.79 -4.89
C GLY A 17 4.62 -1.92 -3.66
N ILE A 18 4.86 -2.56 -2.52
CA ILE A 18 5.33 -1.92 -1.31
C ILE A 18 6.64 -2.60 -0.91
N SER A 19 7.69 -1.86 -0.62
CA SER A 19 8.97 -2.43 -0.18
C SER A 19 9.24 -2.06 1.28
N ILE A 20 9.72 -3.04 2.05
CA ILE A 20 10.18 -2.88 3.43
C ILE A 20 11.60 -3.46 3.49
N GLY A 21 12.60 -2.61 3.70
CA GLY A 21 14.00 -3.00 3.51
C GLY A 21 14.23 -3.53 2.09
N GLU A 22 14.81 -4.72 1.99
CA GLU A 22 15.06 -5.41 0.71
C GLU A 22 13.90 -6.33 0.26
N ARG A 23 12.83 -6.45 1.04
CA ARG A 23 11.67 -7.28 0.73
C ARG A 23 10.59 -6.46 0.04
N THR A 24 10.12 -6.93 -1.12
CA THR A 24 8.97 -6.36 -1.83
C THR A 24 7.73 -7.20 -1.61
N ILE A 25 6.68 -6.56 -1.10
CA ILE A 25 5.35 -7.12 -0.93
C ILE A 25 4.56 -6.89 -2.22
N PRO A 26 4.10 -7.97 -2.89
CA PRO A 26 3.28 -7.84 -4.08
C PRO A 26 1.91 -7.27 -3.72
N VAL A 27 1.34 -6.49 -4.64
CA VAL A 27 0.02 -5.87 -4.48
C VAL A 27 -1.02 -6.59 -5.33
N PRO A 28 -2.31 -6.57 -4.92
CA PRO A 28 -3.40 -7.11 -5.74
C PRO A 28 -3.50 -6.42 -7.10
N ASP A 29 -3.89 -7.17 -8.14
CA ASP A 29 -4.00 -6.70 -9.53
C ASP A 29 -4.93 -5.49 -9.76
N MET A 30 -5.81 -5.21 -8.79
CA MET A 30 -6.70 -4.05 -8.76
C MET A 30 -6.00 -2.74 -8.39
N LEU A 31 -4.79 -2.76 -7.83
CA LEU A 31 -4.12 -1.53 -7.38
C LEU A 31 -3.23 -0.84 -8.44
N PRO A 32 -2.60 -1.54 -9.40
CA PRO A 32 -1.77 -0.90 -10.43
C PRO A 32 -2.51 -0.05 -11.46
N ARG A 33 -3.83 -0.20 -11.59
CA ARG A 33 -4.63 0.41 -12.65
C ARG A 33 -6.00 0.84 -12.13
N VAL A 34 -6.70 1.70 -12.87
CA VAL A 34 -8.11 1.99 -12.65
C VAL A 34 -8.91 1.29 -13.75
N ASN A 35 -9.88 0.47 -13.39
CA ASN A 35 -10.73 -0.21 -14.36
C ASN A 35 -11.79 0.73 -14.94
N ARG A 36 -12.50 0.26 -15.97
CA ARG A 36 -13.56 1.05 -16.65
C ARG A 36 -14.71 1.46 -15.72
N ARG A 37 -14.91 0.76 -14.60
CA ARG A 37 -15.94 1.06 -13.59
C ARG A 37 -15.45 2.05 -12.53
N GLY A 38 -14.16 2.33 -12.46
CA GLY A 38 -13.56 3.24 -11.48
C GLY A 38 -13.43 2.65 -10.07
N ASP A 39 -13.43 1.32 -9.93
CA ASP A 39 -13.39 0.66 -8.60
C ASP A 39 -11.96 0.31 -8.12
N ASP A 40 -10.99 0.49 -9.00
CA ASP A 40 -9.60 0.05 -8.81
C ASP A 40 -8.68 1.28 -8.65
N GLY A 41 -7.42 1.04 -8.29
CA GLY A 41 -6.39 2.06 -8.09
C GLY A 41 -6.28 2.53 -6.64
N VAL A 42 -5.44 3.55 -6.41
CA VAL A 42 -5.19 4.14 -5.10
C VAL A 42 -5.39 5.65 -5.17
N VAL A 43 -6.01 6.23 -4.14
CA VAL A 43 -6.23 7.68 -4.05
C VAL A 43 -5.12 8.32 -3.22
N VAL A 44 -4.60 9.45 -3.70
CA VAL A 44 -3.78 10.36 -2.90
C VAL A 44 -4.72 11.36 -2.23
N ASP A 45 -4.73 11.36 -0.90
CA ASP A 45 -5.61 12.19 -0.10
C ASP A 45 -4.82 12.88 1.03
N ASN A 46 -5.08 14.16 1.22
CA ASN A 46 -4.52 14.96 2.32
C ASN A 46 -5.51 15.14 3.48
N GLY A 47 -6.78 14.75 3.30
CA GLY A 47 -7.83 14.80 4.31
C GLY A 47 -7.80 13.63 5.30
N THR A 48 -6.98 12.61 5.03
CA THR A 48 -6.82 11.42 5.87
C THR A 48 -5.43 11.38 6.50
N THR A 49 -5.37 11.30 7.83
CA THR A 49 -4.10 11.30 8.59
C THR A 49 -3.28 10.04 8.37
N PHE A 50 -3.93 8.89 8.20
CA PHE A 50 -3.28 7.59 8.05
C PHE A 50 -3.51 7.01 6.66
N THR A 51 -2.51 6.29 6.14
CA THR A 51 -2.66 5.51 4.90
C THR A 51 -3.52 4.29 5.18
N MET A 52 -4.66 4.17 4.49
CA MET A 52 -5.50 2.99 4.56
C MET A 52 -5.12 1.99 3.47
N LEU A 53 -4.93 0.73 3.86
CA LEU A 53 -4.64 -0.38 2.95
C LEU A 53 -5.75 -1.43 3.06
N LEU A 54 -5.93 -2.23 1.99
CA LEU A 54 -6.73 -3.45 2.06
C LEU A 54 -6.21 -4.32 3.21
N THR A 55 -7.11 -4.94 3.98
CA THR A 55 -6.73 -5.71 5.18
C THR A 55 -5.62 -6.73 4.93
N SER A 56 -5.67 -7.44 3.79
CA SER A 56 -4.63 -8.40 3.40
C SER A 56 -3.26 -7.74 3.19
N LEU A 57 -3.23 -6.58 2.53
CA LEU A 57 -2.02 -5.83 2.25
C LEU A 57 -1.47 -5.16 3.52
N TYR A 58 -2.35 -4.61 4.37
CA TYR A 58 -1.97 -4.08 5.68
C TYR A 58 -1.29 -5.15 6.54
N ASN A 59 -1.90 -6.34 6.65
CA ASN A 59 -1.34 -7.43 7.45
C ASN A 59 0.02 -7.89 6.93
N ALA A 60 0.21 -7.95 5.60
CA ALA A 60 1.50 -8.29 5.01
C ALA A 60 2.57 -7.23 5.32
N VAL A 61 2.21 -5.94 5.27
CA VAL A 61 3.11 -4.83 5.60
C VAL A 61 3.51 -4.87 7.07
N VAL A 62 2.54 -5.01 7.98
CA VAL A 62 2.83 -5.08 9.42
C VAL A 62 3.67 -6.31 9.77
N SER A 63 3.34 -7.48 9.21
CA SER A 63 4.10 -8.70 9.47
C SER A 63 5.56 -8.60 9.03
N GLU A 64 5.82 -8.02 7.85
CA GLU A 64 7.18 -7.85 7.34
C GLU A 64 7.93 -6.76 8.13
N PHE A 65 7.25 -5.67 8.47
CA PHE A 65 7.83 -4.61 9.29
C PHE A 65 8.22 -5.11 10.69
N ASP A 66 7.30 -5.79 11.39
CA ASP A 66 7.55 -6.37 12.71
C ASP A 66 8.65 -7.44 12.64
N GLY A 67 8.71 -8.20 11.55
CA GLY A 67 9.79 -9.16 11.30
C GLY A 67 11.17 -8.51 11.25
N GLN A 68 11.31 -7.36 10.59
CA GLN A 68 12.60 -6.66 10.49
C GLN A 68 12.92 -5.85 11.75
N VAL A 69 11.97 -5.08 12.26
CA VAL A 69 12.20 -4.15 13.39
C VAL A 69 12.14 -4.87 14.74
N GLY A 70 11.25 -5.84 14.90
CA GLY A 70 11.15 -6.65 16.11
C GLY A 70 12.43 -7.45 16.37
N GLN A 71 13.09 -7.94 15.31
CA GLN A 71 14.38 -8.65 15.42
C GLN A 71 15.53 -7.74 15.87
N LEU A 72 15.58 -6.49 15.39
CA LEU A 72 16.62 -5.51 15.78
C LEU A 72 16.63 -5.24 17.30
N SER A 73 15.47 -5.30 17.97
CA SER A 73 15.39 -5.12 19.43
C SER A 73 16.00 -6.28 20.25
N THR A 74 16.26 -7.42 19.62
CA THR A 74 16.85 -8.61 20.27
C THR A 74 18.38 -8.66 20.09
N ASP A 75 18.91 -8.04 19.03
CA ASP A 75 20.34 -8.05 18.71
C ASP A 75 21.18 -7.06 19.53
N GLU A 76 20.58 -6.02 20.14
CA GLU A 76 21.28 -5.11 21.07
C GLU A 76 21.62 -5.74 22.43
N LYS A 77 21.34 -7.03 22.65
CA LYS A 77 21.65 -7.76 23.90
C LYS A 77 22.78 -8.79 23.80
N LYS A 78 23.70 -8.67 22.83
CA LYS A 78 24.89 -9.52 22.73
C LYS A 78 26.17 -8.71 22.71
#